data_AF-A0A183CIP6-F1
#
_entry.id   AF-A0A183CIP6-F1
#
_cell.length_a   1.000
_cell.length_b   1.000
_cell.length_c   1.000
_cell.angle_alpha   90.00
_cell.angle_beta   90.00
_cell.angle_gamma   90.00
#
_symmetry.space_group_name_H-M   'P 1'
#
loop_
_entity.id
_entity.type
_entity.pdbx_description
1 polymer ?
#
loop_
_entity_poly.entity_id
_entity_poly.type
_entity_poly.pdbx_seq_one_letter_code
_entity_poly.pdbx_strand_id
1 'polypeptide(L)'
;MMEKSSAFPPTNPRLAQVQACFANFFSIANLGDTNSAYRGKPIWTNYQTDDICQPVMKLLIEVPASRDAVLYFISNLIHENVHLHLSEQERKDASKSVDYSSLQRAVLRLLTNLNTFRVEYSDKKMSFSISLLKMLFELFSELFRKNCQRPFFTHQPPPPALFLSEFQQIQCVSELFALLDSTFASLMQIRPESAVFAFVSAHKSFFANFDWVAIHIAETFPTIVVHLVRVGAEEFCAHCNEMLNPAIRLNAAHVVQLQDEYNTRLRLFTEVFLYMERKRKLELRACFTSIIEKFLRTGDNWRELLFLIKLSLFSPTVTLPFMDELLPHIIQHPFLADRLHELAANPALSIAVSPTNFLQNFLRKMVENASTEHVFDLGKIVSTFL
;
A
#
# COMPACT_ATOMS: atom_id res chain seq x y z
N MET A 1 56.42 -45.21 1.02
CA MET A 1 55.13 -44.81 0.46
C MET A 1 54.05 -45.15 1.48
N MET A 2 53.61 -44.16 2.25
CA MET A 2 52.42 -44.26 3.10
C MET A 2 51.42 -43.26 2.56
N GLU A 3 50.35 -43.76 1.94
CA GLU A 3 49.19 -42.96 1.57
C GLU A 3 48.49 -42.49 2.84
N LYS A 4 48.57 -41.19 3.13
CA LYS A 4 47.65 -40.55 4.07
C LYS A 4 46.29 -40.48 3.41
N SER A 5 45.43 -41.44 3.77
CA SER A 5 43.98 -41.34 3.61
C SER A 5 43.51 -40.03 4.25
N SER A 6 43.17 -39.05 3.41
CA SER A 6 42.51 -37.82 3.84
C SER A 6 41.04 -38.16 4.13
N ALA A 7 40.77 -38.62 5.35
CA ALA A 7 39.42 -38.71 5.85
C ALA A 7 38.78 -37.31 5.80
N PHE A 8 37.76 -37.15 4.96
CA PHE A 8 36.92 -35.96 4.99
C PHE A 8 36.41 -35.75 6.43
N PRO A 9 36.40 -34.51 6.95
CA PRO A 9 35.92 -34.28 8.30
C PRO A 9 34.46 -34.73 8.43
N PRO A 10 34.02 -35.22 9.60
CA PRO A 10 32.64 -35.62 9.82
C PRO A 10 31.72 -34.46 9.44
N THR A 11 30.80 -34.72 8.50
CA THR A 11 29.80 -33.74 8.05
C THR A 11 29.10 -33.16 9.28
N ASN A 12 29.20 -31.84 9.44
CA ASN A 12 28.55 -31.12 10.53
C ASN A 12 27.06 -31.50 10.57
N PRO A 13 26.54 -32.08 11.67
CA PRO A 13 25.16 -32.60 11.71
C PRO A 13 24.12 -31.51 11.44
N ARG A 14 24.43 -30.25 11.78
CA ARG A 14 23.58 -29.10 11.45
C ARG A 14 23.55 -28.82 9.95
N LEU A 15 24.67 -28.99 9.26
CA LEU A 15 24.74 -28.82 7.80
C LEU A 15 23.91 -29.90 7.11
N ALA A 16 24.02 -31.16 7.55
CA ALA A 16 23.22 -32.27 7.02
C ALA A 16 21.72 -32.04 7.24
N GLN A 17 21.31 -31.55 8.42
CA GLN A 17 19.92 -31.19 8.72
C GLN A 17 19.40 -30.08 7.79
N VAL A 18 20.17 -29.01 7.60
CA VAL A 18 19.81 -27.90 6.71
C VAL A 18 19.69 -28.38 5.26
N GLN A 19 20.62 -29.20 4.78
CA GLN A 19 20.56 -29.82 3.45
C GLN A 19 19.30 -30.66 3.26
N ALA A 20 18.92 -31.44 4.27
CA ALA A 20 17.68 -32.22 4.24
C ALA A 20 16.43 -31.34 4.22
N CYS A 21 16.39 -30.24 4.97
CA CYS A 21 15.29 -29.27 4.91
C CYS A 21 15.15 -28.68 3.50
N PHE A 22 16.26 -28.27 2.89
CA PHE A 22 16.24 -27.75 1.52
C PHE A 22 15.81 -28.80 0.50
N ALA A 23 16.35 -30.02 0.56
CA ALA A 23 15.98 -31.09 -0.37
C ALA A 23 14.48 -31.39 -0.33
N ASN A 24 13.90 -31.47 0.87
CA ASN A 24 12.48 -31.73 1.06
C ASN A 24 11.59 -30.57 0.58
N PHE A 25 12.04 -29.32 0.73
CA PHE A 25 11.31 -28.17 0.21
C PHE A 25 11.41 -28.07 -1.32
N PHE A 26 12.61 -28.26 -1.87
CA PHE A 26 12.84 -28.14 -3.32
C PHE A 26 12.13 -29.22 -4.13
N SER A 27 11.89 -30.41 -3.56
CA SER A 27 11.13 -31.46 -4.24
C SER A 27 9.69 -31.05 -4.57
N ILE A 28 9.10 -30.12 -3.80
CA ILE A 28 7.76 -29.59 -4.02
C ILE A 28 7.75 -28.19 -4.66
N ALA A 29 8.75 -27.35 -4.33
CA ALA A 29 8.77 -25.95 -4.77
C ALA A 29 9.14 -25.76 -6.23
N ASN A 30 9.95 -26.66 -6.81
CA ASN A 30 10.41 -26.55 -8.19
C ASN A 30 9.45 -27.17 -9.23
N LEU A 31 8.28 -27.63 -8.80
CA LEU A 31 7.31 -28.27 -9.70
C LEU A 31 6.65 -27.28 -10.67
N GLY A 32 6.67 -25.98 -10.35
CA GLY A 32 6.11 -24.94 -11.20
C GLY A 32 6.25 -23.54 -10.62
N ASP A 33 5.74 -22.56 -11.36
CA ASP A 33 5.73 -21.15 -11.00
C ASP A 33 4.32 -20.55 -11.19
N THR A 34 4.17 -19.27 -10.84
CA THR A 34 2.92 -18.51 -11.08
C THR A 34 2.43 -18.66 -12.53
N ASN A 35 3.31 -18.62 -13.54
CA ASN A 35 2.85 -18.69 -14.93
C ASN A 35 2.32 -20.07 -15.30
N SER A 36 2.93 -21.13 -14.78
CA SER A 36 2.52 -22.52 -14.97
C SER A 36 1.14 -22.75 -14.35
N ALA A 37 0.87 -22.19 -13.17
CA ALA A 37 -0.42 -22.27 -12.50
C ALA A 37 -1.58 -21.70 -13.33
N TYR A 38 -1.34 -20.70 -14.20
CA TYR A 38 -2.38 -20.09 -15.06
C TYR A 38 -2.45 -20.63 -16.50
N ARG A 39 -1.47 -21.43 -16.95
CA ARG A 39 -1.38 -21.90 -18.35
C ARG A 39 -1.47 -23.42 -18.50
N GLY A 40 -1.27 -24.16 -17.42
CA GLY A 40 -1.05 -25.60 -17.44
C GLY A 40 -2.16 -26.41 -16.79
N LYS A 41 -1.84 -27.69 -16.58
CA LYS A 41 -2.61 -28.55 -15.68
C LYS A 41 -2.33 -28.16 -14.22
N PRO A 42 -3.26 -28.43 -13.30
CA PRO A 42 -3.02 -28.27 -11.86
C PRO A 42 -1.71 -28.98 -11.46
N ILE A 43 -0.89 -28.30 -10.66
CA ILE A 43 0.47 -28.73 -10.32
C ILE A 43 0.47 -29.40 -8.95
N TRP A 44 -0.12 -28.72 -7.96
CA TRP A 44 -0.02 -29.15 -6.55
C TRP A 44 -1.26 -29.87 -6.02
N THR A 45 -2.33 -29.98 -6.81
CA THR A 45 -3.59 -30.64 -6.36
C THR A 45 -3.44 -32.11 -6.00
N ASN A 46 -2.46 -32.81 -6.59
CA ASN A 46 -2.24 -34.24 -6.36
C ASN A 46 -1.42 -34.55 -5.09
N TYR A 47 -0.94 -33.52 -4.38
CA TYR A 47 -0.15 -33.68 -3.17
C TYR A 47 -1.05 -33.65 -1.93
N GLN A 48 -0.71 -34.43 -0.91
CA GLN A 48 -1.41 -34.34 0.37
C GLN A 48 -1.03 -33.05 1.09
N THR A 49 -1.94 -32.57 1.93
CA THR A 49 -1.76 -31.34 2.70
C THR A 49 -0.45 -31.35 3.51
N ASP A 50 -0.12 -32.46 4.18
CA ASP A 50 1.11 -32.57 4.98
C ASP A 50 2.38 -32.58 4.12
N ASP A 51 2.34 -33.17 2.93
CA ASP A 51 3.50 -33.22 2.02
C ASP A 51 3.90 -31.82 1.54
N ILE A 52 2.94 -30.89 1.48
CA ILE A 52 3.19 -29.48 1.19
C ILE A 52 3.57 -28.73 2.46
N CYS A 53 2.77 -28.82 3.53
CA CYS A 53 2.93 -27.95 4.70
C CYS A 53 4.20 -28.24 5.50
N GLN A 54 4.57 -29.52 5.69
CA GLN A 54 5.67 -29.88 6.58
C GLN A 54 7.04 -29.39 6.08
N PRO A 55 7.44 -29.61 4.81
CA PRO A 55 8.72 -29.12 4.32
C PRO A 55 8.81 -27.59 4.34
N VAL A 56 7.70 -26.92 4.01
CA VAL A 56 7.60 -25.45 4.01
C VAL A 56 7.82 -24.88 5.41
N MET A 57 7.07 -25.37 6.40
CA MET A 57 7.16 -24.87 7.77
C MET A 57 8.50 -25.20 8.41
N LYS A 58 9.03 -26.41 8.19
CA LYS A 58 10.33 -26.80 8.69
C LYS A 58 11.43 -25.88 8.15
N LEU A 59 11.41 -25.58 6.85
CA LEU A 59 12.39 -24.67 6.26
C LEU A 59 12.24 -23.23 6.76
N LEU A 60 11.00 -22.73 6.91
CA LEU A 60 10.71 -21.39 7.44
C LEU A 60 11.32 -21.16 8.84
N ILE A 61 11.19 -22.17 9.70
CA ILE A 61 11.63 -22.14 11.10
C ILE A 61 13.15 -22.32 11.19
N GLU A 62 13.69 -23.37 10.56
CA GLU A 62 15.08 -23.80 10.75
C GLU A 62 16.10 -22.94 9.97
N VAL A 63 15.67 -22.29 8.88
CA VAL A 63 16.58 -21.59 7.97
C VAL A 63 16.06 -20.17 7.68
N PRO A 64 16.44 -19.16 8.48
CA PRO A 64 15.97 -17.78 8.29
C PRO A 64 16.26 -17.18 6.90
N ALA A 65 17.38 -17.57 6.28
CA ALA A 65 17.78 -17.06 4.97
C ALA A 65 16.88 -17.54 3.80
N SER A 66 16.06 -18.58 4.00
CA SER A 66 15.15 -19.09 2.97
C SER A 66 13.71 -18.60 3.12
N ARG A 67 13.43 -17.71 4.08
CA ARG A 67 12.07 -17.22 4.35
C ARG A 67 11.42 -16.58 3.12
N ASP A 68 12.16 -15.79 2.35
CA ASP A 68 11.63 -15.17 1.13
C ASP A 68 11.25 -16.23 0.07
N ALA A 69 12.06 -17.27 -0.10
CA ALA A 69 11.75 -18.38 -1.00
C ALA A 69 10.52 -19.17 -0.55
N VAL A 70 10.36 -19.36 0.77
CA VAL A 70 9.17 -19.98 1.35
C VAL A 70 7.92 -19.12 1.09
N LEU A 71 7.99 -17.82 1.37
CA LEU A 71 6.87 -16.91 1.15
C LEU A 71 6.48 -16.86 -0.34
N TYR A 72 7.47 -16.84 -1.24
CA TYR A 72 7.25 -16.93 -2.69
C TYR A 72 6.54 -18.23 -3.10
N PHE A 73 6.96 -19.37 -2.55
CA PHE A 73 6.29 -20.64 -2.83
C PHE A 73 4.83 -20.64 -2.33
N ILE A 74 4.56 -20.06 -1.16
CA ILE A 74 3.19 -19.93 -0.64
C ILE A 74 2.34 -19.07 -1.59
N SER A 75 2.88 -17.98 -2.14
CA SER A 75 2.22 -17.17 -3.17
C SER A 75 1.84 -18.00 -4.41
N ASN A 76 2.72 -18.89 -4.87
CA ASN A 76 2.42 -19.77 -6.01
C ASN A 76 1.23 -20.71 -5.72
N LEU A 77 1.18 -21.29 -4.51
CA LEU A 77 0.07 -22.14 -4.10
C LEU A 77 -1.26 -21.36 -4.06
N ILE A 78 -1.23 -20.12 -3.58
CA ILE A 78 -2.40 -19.23 -3.55
C ILE A 78 -2.84 -18.89 -4.98
N HIS A 79 -1.91 -18.56 -5.88
CA HIS A 79 -2.21 -18.32 -7.29
C HIS A 79 -2.93 -19.50 -7.94
N GLU A 80 -2.42 -20.73 -7.77
CA GLU A 80 -3.08 -21.92 -8.30
C GLU A 80 -4.45 -22.14 -7.67
N ASN A 81 -4.58 -21.99 -6.35
CA ASN A 81 -5.85 -22.16 -5.66
C ASN A 81 -6.93 -21.18 -6.15
N VAL A 82 -6.59 -19.89 -6.25
CA VAL A 82 -7.48 -18.84 -6.80
C VAL A 82 -7.81 -19.12 -8.27
N HIS A 83 -6.80 -19.52 -9.07
CA HIS A 83 -7.03 -19.83 -10.47
C HIS A 83 -8.03 -20.97 -10.66
N LEU A 84 -7.89 -22.06 -9.88
CA LEU A 84 -8.77 -23.22 -9.95
C LEU A 84 -10.19 -22.89 -9.48
N HIS A 85 -10.32 -22.14 -8.38
CA HIS A 85 -11.62 -21.69 -7.88
C HIS A 85 -12.40 -20.87 -8.92
N LEU A 86 -11.77 -19.83 -9.47
CA LEU A 86 -12.41 -19.01 -10.50
C LEU A 86 -12.67 -19.81 -11.79
N SER A 87 -11.79 -20.75 -12.15
CA SER A 87 -12.01 -21.64 -13.31
C SER A 87 -13.19 -22.58 -13.12
N GLU A 88 -13.46 -23.00 -11.89
CA GLU A 88 -14.64 -23.79 -11.54
C GLU A 88 -15.92 -22.96 -11.70
N GLN A 89 -15.92 -21.70 -11.25
CA GLN A 89 -17.06 -20.79 -11.42
C GLN A 89 -17.34 -20.43 -12.88
N GLU A 90 -16.31 -20.35 -13.72
CA GLU A 90 -16.44 -20.08 -15.16
C GLU A 90 -16.95 -21.29 -15.96
N ARG A 91 -16.80 -22.51 -15.43
CA ARG A 91 -17.23 -23.74 -16.12
C ARG A 91 -18.73 -23.95 -15.92
N LYS A 92 -19.43 -24.20 -17.02
CA LYS A 92 -20.85 -24.58 -17.01
C LYS A 92 -21.06 -26.09 -16.75
N ASP A 93 -20.03 -26.91 -17.01
CA ASP A 93 -20.10 -28.37 -16.90
C ASP A 93 -19.39 -28.85 -15.63
N ALA A 94 -20.16 -29.19 -14.60
CA ALA A 94 -19.65 -29.70 -13.32
C ALA A 94 -18.85 -31.02 -13.43
N SER A 95 -19.03 -31.79 -14.51
CA SER A 95 -18.38 -33.09 -14.73
C SER A 95 -16.88 -33.01 -15.07
N LYS A 96 -16.34 -31.80 -15.28
CA LYS A 96 -14.91 -31.56 -15.56
C LYS A 96 -14.23 -30.75 -14.44
N SER A 97 -14.80 -30.71 -13.23
CA SER A 97 -14.15 -30.02 -12.11
C SER A 97 -12.86 -30.74 -11.71
N VAL A 98 -11.86 -29.95 -11.30
CA VAL A 98 -10.63 -30.48 -10.70
C VAL A 98 -10.84 -30.45 -9.20
N ASP A 99 -10.65 -31.56 -8.49
CA ASP A 99 -10.59 -31.53 -7.03
C ASP A 99 -9.29 -30.87 -6.57
N TYR A 100 -9.40 -29.72 -5.91
CA TYR A 100 -8.29 -28.96 -5.33
C TYR A 100 -8.39 -28.83 -3.80
N SER A 101 -9.22 -29.67 -3.15
CA SER A 101 -9.47 -29.60 -1.71
C SER A 101 -8.22 -29.80 -0.84
N SER A 102 -7.28 -30.64 -1.29
CA SER A 102 -5.98 -30.88 -0.64
C SER A 102 -5.10 -29.62 -0.65
N LEU A 103 -5.00 -28.98 -1.81
CA LEU A 103 -4.29 -27.72 -2.02
C LEU A 103 -4.91 -26.58 -1.21
N GLN A 104 -6.24 -26.46 -1.22
CA GLN A 104 -6.94 -25.45 -0.45
C GLN A 104 -6.65 -25.60 1.05
N ARG A 105 -6.75 -26.82 1.60
CA ARG A 105 -6.39 -27.10 2.99
C ARG A 105 -4.93 -26.76 3.30
N ALA A 106 -4.01 -27.02 2.37
CA ALA A 106 -2.60 -26.67 2.53
C ALA A 106 -2.38 -25.16 2.59
N VAL A 107 -3.00 -24.40 1.67
CA VAL A 107 -2.93 -22.94 1.66
C VAL A 107 -3.47 -22.36 2.96
N LEU A 108 -4.67 -22.77 3.38
CA LEU A 108 -5.30 -22.26 4.61
C LEU A 108 -4.43 -22.55 5.83
N ARG A 109 -3.92 -23.78 5.96
CA ARG A 109 -3.02 -24.15 7.06
C ARG A 109 -1.71 -23.36 7.05
N LEU A 110 -1.14 -23.09 5.88
CA LEU A 110 0.07 -22.27 5.76
C LEU A 110 -0.18 -20.82 6.15
N LEU A 111 -1.32 -20.22 5.77
CA LEU A 111 -1.70 -18.87 6.19
C LEU A 111 -1.86 -18.78 7.72
N THR A 112 -2.52 -19.76 8.34
CA THR A 112 -2.61 -19.86 9.80
C THR A 112 -1.22 -19.97 10.43
N ASN A 113 -0.36 -20.85 9.91
CA ASN A 113 0.98 -21.05 10.44
C ASN A 113 1.86 -19.80 10.28
N LEU A 114 1.72 -19.05 9.18
CA LEU A 114 2.43 -17.78 8.99
C LEU A 114 2.01 -16.75 10.04
N ASN A 115 0.71 -16.68 10.37
CA ASN A 115 0.23 -15.80 11.43
C ASN A 115 0.81 -16.18 12.79
N THR A 116 0.78 -17.47 13.14
CA THR A 116 1.35 -18.00 14.39
C THR A 116 2.86 -17.72 14.45
N PHE A 117 3.58 -18.05 13.39
CA PHE A 117 5.03 -17.84 13.30
C PHE A 117 5.39 -16.36 13.43
N ARG A 118 4.64 -15.45 12.80
CA ARG A 118 4.82 -13.99 12.94
C ARG A 118 4.72 -13.53 14.39
N VAL A 119 3.76 -14.05 15.14
CA VAL A 119 3.56 -13.72 16.56
C VAL A 119 4.69 -14.29 17.42
N GLU A 120 5.07 -15.54 17.21
CA GLU A 120 6.10 -16.24 17.98
C GLU A 120 7.52 -15.70 17.71
N TYR A 121 7.83 -15.37 16.45
CA TYR A 121 9.14 -14.88 15.99
C TYR A 121 9.18 -13.36 15.84
N SER A 122 8.34 -12.65 16.60
CA SER A 122 8.31 -11.20 16.63
C SER A 122 9.62 -10.64 17.23
N ASP A 123 10.53 -10.20 16.36
CA ASP A 123 11.74 -9.52 16.79
C ASP A 123 11.47 -8.02 17.06
N LYS A 124 12.37 -7.36 17.80
CA LYS A 124 12.26 -5.91 18.07
C LYS A 124 12.18 -5.07 16.79
N LYS A 125 12.67 -5.60 15.66
CA LYS A 125 12.69 -4.91 14.36
C LYS A 125 11.44 -5.19 13.52
N MET A 126 10.55 -6.08 13.95
CA MET A 126 9.41 -6.58 13.18
C MET A 126 9.80 -7.02 11.76
N SER A 127 11.01 -7.57 11.59
CA SER A 127 11.63 -7.82 10.29
C SER A 127 10.82 -8.82 9.46
N PHE A 128 10.36 -9.90 10.09
CA PHE A 128 9.50 -10.88 9.44
C PHE A 128 8.13 -10.28 9.09
N SER A 129 7.49 -9.53 10.00
CA SER A 129 6.20 -8.87 9.72
C SER A 129 6.28 -7.91 8.55
N ILE A 130 7.38 -7.15 8.40
CA ILE A 130 7.60 -6.27 7.26
C ILE A 130 7.79 -7.07 5.97
N SER A 131 8.55 -8.16 6.01
CA SER A 131 8.79 -9.02 4.84
C SER A 131 7.50 -9.73 4.40
N LEU A 132 6.73 -10.22 5.37
CA LEU A 132 5.39 -10.77 5.15
C LEU A 132 4.46 -9.73 4.55
N LEU A 133 4.42 -8.51 5.10
CA LEU A 133 3.58 -7.43 4.57
C LEU A 133 3.93 -7.09 3.10
N LYS A 134 5.22 -7.03 2.77
CA LYS A 134 5.67 -6.81 1.39
C LYS A 134 5.22 -7.92 0.45
N MET A 135 5.39 -9.19 0.85
CA MET A 135 4.91 -10.32 0.05
C MET A 135 3.40 -10.25 -0.14
N LEU A 136 2.63 -9.96 0.91
CA LEU A 136 1.17 -9.84 0.81
C LEU A 136 0.78 -8.78 -0.22
N PHE A 137 1.39 -7.60 -0.17
CA PHE A 137 1.11 -6.53 -1.13
C PHE A 137 1.46 -6.90 -2.57
N GLU A 138 2.61 -7.56 -2.78
CA GLU A 138 3.00 -8.08 -4.09
C GLU A 138 2.00 -9.12 -4.59
N LEU A 139 1.67 -10.11 -3.76
CA LEU A 139 0.71 -11.16 -4.08
C LEU A 139 -0.67 -10.59 -4.44
N PHE A 140 -1.19 -9.63 -3.68
CA PHE A 140 -2.46 -8.99 -4.04
C PHE A 140 -2.38 -8.27 -5.40
N SER A 141 -1.30 -7.54 -5.66
CA SER A 141 -1.11 -6.92 -6.98
C SER A 141 -1.07 -7.96 -8.10
N GLU A 142 -0.35 -9.06 -7.90
CA GLU A 142 -0.25 -10.15 -8.88
C GLU A 142 -1.60 -10.84 -9.10
N LEU A 143 -2.37 -11.07 -8.03
CA LEU A 143 -3.72 -11.63 -8.10
C LEU A 143 -4.63 -10.76 -8.96
N PHE A 144 -4.59 -9.44 -8.79
CA PHE A 144 -5.33 -8.54 -9.67
C PHE A 144 -4.84 -8.66 -11.12
N ARG A 145 -3.53 -8.49 -11.35
CA ARG A 145 -2.93 -8.52 -12.70
C ARG A 145 -3.23 -9.80 -13.47
N LYS A 146 -3.26 -10.95 -12.78
CA LYS A 146 -3.50 -12.25 -13.41
C LYS A 146 -4.98 -12.56 -13.63
N ASN A 147 -5.89 -11.89 -12.92
CA ASN A 147 -7.32 -12.24 -12.94
C ASN A 147 -8.26 -11.12 -13.41
N CYS A 148 -7.81 -9.87 -13.54
CA CYS A 148 -8.66 -8.72 -13.91
C CYS A 148 -9.26 -8.79 -15.32
N GLN A 149 -8.76 -9.68 -16.19
CA GLN A 149 -9.27 -9.91 -17.55
C GLN A 149 -10.09 -11.20 -17.67
N ARG A 150 -10.41 -11.85 -16.56
CA ARG A 150 -11.15 -13.12 -16.59
C ARG A 150 -12.59 -12.92 -17.05
N PRO A 151 -13.16 -13.88 -17.82
CA PRO A 151 -14.58 -13.85 -18.21
C PRO A 151 -15.55 -13.80 -17.04
N PHE A 152 -15.10 -14.21 -15.85
CA PHE A 152 -15.84 -14.08 -14.60
C PHE A 152 -16.33 -12.64 -14.33
N PHE A 153 -15.56 -11.62 -14.71
CA PHE A 153 -15.93 -10.23 -14.49
C PHE A 153 -16.73 -9.65 -15.66
N THR A 154 -17.82 -8.95 -15.35
CA THR A 154 -18.68 -8.25 -16.33
C THR A 154 -18.03 -6.99 -16.92
N HIS A 155 -17.15 -6.32 -16.16
CA HIS A 155 -16.35 -5.17 -16.59
C HIS A 155 -14.87 -5.55 -16.65
N GLN A 156 -14.17 -5.12 -17.70
CA GLN A 156 -12.75 -5.44 -17.90
C GLN A 156 -11.93 -4.16 -18.18
N PRO A 157 -11.04 -3.74 -17.26
CA PRO A 157 -10.85 -4.29 -15.91
C PRO A 157 -12.04 -3.96 -14.98
N PRO A 158 -12.33 -4.79 -13.97
CA PRO A 158 -13.37 -4.51 -12.99
C PRO A 158 -12.98 -3.32 -12.11
N PRO A 159 -13.95 -2.50 -11.67
CA PRO A 159 -13.69 -1.47 -10.66
C PRO A 159 -13.05 -2.08 -9.39
N PRO A 160 -12.11 -1.40 -8.72
CA PRO A 160 -11.40 -1.94 -7.55
C PRO A 160 -12.31 -2.49 -6.45
N ALA A 161 -13.41 -1.80 -6.14
CA ALA A 161 -14.37 -2.22 -5.12
C ALA A 161 -15.11 -3.52 -5.50
N LEU A 162 -15.42 -3.71 -6.78
CA LEU A 162 -16.04 -4.94 -7.27
C LEU A 162 -15.05 -6.10 -7.21
N PHE A 163 -13.81 -5.87 -7.64
CA PHE A 163 -12.76 -6.89 -7.57
C PHE A 163 -12.55 -7.36 -6.12
N LEU A 164 -12.46 -6.42 -5.18
CA LEU A 164 -12.35 -6.70 -3.74
C LEU A 164 -13.50 -7.59 -3.24
N SER A 165 -14.75 -7.22 -3.52
CA SER A 165 -15.91 -7.97 -3.02
C SER A 165 -16.01 -9.39 -3.58
N GLU A 166 -15.62 -9.59 -4.85
CA GLU A 166 -15.60 -10.93 -5.45
C GLU A 166 -14.45 -11.78 -4.90
N PHE A 167 -13.25 -11.21 -4.79
CA PHE A 167 -12.09 -11.94 -4.28
C PHE A 167 -12.23 -12.31 -2.81
N GLN A 168 -12.88 -11.47 -2.00
CA GLN A 168 -13.17 -11.80 -0.60
C GLN A 168 -14.11 -13.00 -0.42
N GLN A 169 -14.87 -13.40 -1.45
CA GLN A 169 -15.68 -14.62 -1.41
C GLN A 169 -14.83 -15.90 -1.56
N ILE A 170 -13.62 -15.80 -2.10
CA ILE A 170 -12.69 -16.91 -2.21
C ILE A 170 -12.05 -17.14 -0.84
N GLN A 171 -12.28 -18.31 -0.23
CA GLN A 171 -11.89 -18.59 1.14
C GLN A 171 -10.40 -18.31 1.43
N CYS A 172 -9.49 -18.72 0.53
CA CYS A 172 -8.06 -18.50 0.72
C CYS A 172 -7.67 -17.01 0.68
N VAL A 173 -8.38 -16.20 -0.11
CA VAL A 173 -8.16 -14.76 -0.21
C VAL A 173 -8.74 -14.03 0.99
N SER A 174 -9.87 -14.50 1.52
CA SER A 174 -10.43 -13.99 2.78
C SER A 174 -9.44 -14.19 3.94
N GLU A 175 -8.87 -15.40 4.08
CA GLU A 175 -7.80 -15.66 5.07
C GLU A 175 -6.54 -14.85 4.80
N LEU A 176 -6.22 -14.58 3.53
CA LEU A 176 -5.10 -13.72 3.16
C LEU A 176 -5.33 -12.27 3.63
N PHE A 177 -6.56 -11.76 3.53
CA PHE A 177 -6.93 -10.46 4.10
C PHE A 177 -6.88 -10.46 5.62
N ALA A 178 -7.31 -11.53 6.30
CA ALA A 178 -7.16 -11.65 7.74
C ALA A 178 -5.67 -11.63 8.17
N LEU A 179 -4.80 -12.28 7.39
CA LEU A 179 -3.35 -12.24 7.60
C LEU A 179 -2.79 -10.83 7.35
N LEU A 180 -3.25 -10.13 6.31
CA LEU A 180 -2.91 -8.73 6.04
C LEU A 180 -3.32 -7.85 7.22
N ASP A 181 -4.58 -7.91 7.64
CA ASP A 181 -5.14 -7.05 8.67
C ASP A 181 -4.41 -7.26 10.01
N SER A 182 -4.19 -8.52 10.40
CA SER A 182 -3.46 -8.82 11.63
C SER A 182 -1.99 -8.39 11.58
N THR A 183 -1.34 -8.50 10.41
CA THR A 183 0.05 -8.06 10.17
C THR A 183 0.15 -6.54 10.20
N PHE A 184 -0.74 -5.87 9.47
CA PHE A 184 -0.79 -4.42 9.35
C PHE A 184 -1.14 -3.77 10.69
N ALA A 185 -2.14 -4.28 11.41
CA ALA A 185 -2.53 -3.80 12.74
C ALA A 185 -1.36 -3.85 13.74
N SER A 186 -0.65 -4.97 13.78
CA SER A 186 0.52 -5.14 14.67
C SER A 186 1.63 -4.14 14.32
N LEU A 187 1.90 -3.92 13.04
CA LEU A 187 2.86 -2.93 12.61
C LEU A 187 2.39 -1.50 12.89
N MET A 188 1.11 -1.19 12.72
CA MET A 188 0.54 0.12 13.04
C MET A 188 0.63 0.46 14.54
N GLN A 189 0.54 -0.53 15.42
CA GLN A 189 0.69 -0.33 16.87
C GLN A 189 2.13 -0.08 17.30
N ILE A 190 3.11 -0.75 16.67
CA ILE A 190 4.50 -0.75 17.15
C ILE A 190 5.41 0.13 16.30
N ARG A 191 5.21 0.15 14.98
CA ARG A 191 6.02 0.86 13.97
C ARG A 191 5.15 1.38 12.81
N PRO A 192 4.21 2.31 13.07
CA PRO A 192 3.27 2.78 12.04
C PRO A 192 3.96 3.35 10.81
N GLU A 193 5.05 4.10 10.99
CA GLU A 193 5.81 4.67 9.86
C GLU A 193 6.38 3.58 8.94
N SER A 194 6.79 2.43 9.48
CA SER A 194 7.29 1.31 8.66
C SER A 194 6.14 0.61 7.90
N ALA A 195 4.95 0.50 8.50
CA ALA A 195 3.76 -0.06 7.85
C ALA A 195 3.30 0.83 6.69
N VAL A 196 3.20 2.13 6.94
CA VAL A 196 2.75 3.11 5.95
C VAL A 196 3.77 3.30 4.85
N PHE A 197 5.07 3.32 5.16
CA PHE A 197 6.11 3.33 4.13
C PHE A 197 6.02 2.11 3.22
N ALA A 198 5.82 0.91 3.77
CA ALA A 198 5.65 -0.31 2.97
C ALA A 198 4.39 -0.23 2.08
N PHE A 199 3.29 0.30 2.62
CA PHE A 199 2.03 0.51 1.88
C PHE A 199 2.19 1.51 0.72
N VAL A 200 2.78 2.67 0.98
CA VAL A 200 3.05 3.70 -0.04
C VAL A 200 4.03 3.18 -1.10
N SER A 201 5.08 2.46 -0.68
CA SER A 201 6.04 1.85 -1.60
C SER A 201 5.40 0.79 -2.49
N ALA A 202 4.49 -0.02 -1.95
CA ALA A 202 3.75 -1.01 -2.71
C ALA A 202 2.85 -0.35 -3.76
N HIS A 203 2.07 0.66 -3.39
CA HIS A 203 1.25 1.38 -4.37
C HIS A 203 2.09 2.02 -5.48
N LYS A 204 3.24 2.61 -5.16
CA LYS A 204 4.17 3.13 -6.17
C LYS A 204 4.71 2.06 -7.12
N SER A 205 4.90 0.84 -6.62
CA SER A 205 5.46 -0.25 -7.42
C SER A 205 4.41 -0.90 -8.31
N PHE A 206 3.15 -0.92 -7.86
CA PHE A 206 2.09 -1.72 -8.46
C PHE A 206 0.96 -0.89 -9.11
N PHE A 207 0.88 0.41 -8.80
CA PHE A 207 -0.11 1.38 -9.26
C PHE A 207 -1.54 0.83 -9.19
N ALA A 208 -2.30 0.97 -10.29
CA ALA A 208 -3.72 0.61 -10.38
C ALA A 208 -4.03 -0.86 -10.01
N ASN A 209 -3.04 -1.75 -10.06
CA ASN A 209 -3.23 -3.15 -9.64
C ASN A 209 -3.36 -3.31 -8.12
N PHE A 210 -3.12 -2.25 -7.35
CA PHE A 210 -3.12 -2.24 -5.90
C PHE A 210 -4.25 -1.40 -5.28
N ASP A 211 -5.00 -0.65 -6.08
CA ASP A 211 -6.04 0.27 -5.59
C ASP A 211 -7.11 -0.43 -4.75
N TRP A 212 -7.45 -1.68 -5.08
CA TRP A 212 -8.42 -2.48 -4.33
C TRP A 212 -7.92 -2.85 -2.93
N VAL A 213 -6.61 -3.05 -2.76
CA VAL A 213 -5.97 -3.24 -1.45
C VAL A 213 -5.89 -1.92 -0.70
N ALA A 214 -5.60 -0.81 -1.39
CA ALA A 214 -5.60 0.53 -0.79
C ALA A 214 -6.97 0.88 -0.22
N ILE A 215 -8.05 0.54 -0.94
CA ILE A 215 -9.42 0.67 -0.46
C ILE A 215 -9.67 -0.20 0.78
N HIS A 216 -9.26 -1.48 0.75
CA HIS A 216 -9.41 -2.37 1.91
C HIS A 216 -8.70 -1.82 3.15
N ILE A 217 -7.45 -1.37 3.01
CA ILE A 217 -6.68 -0.79 4.12
C ILE A 217 -7.34 0.49 4.65
N ALA A 218 -7.83 1.37 3.77
CA ALA A 218 -8.52 2.60 4.18
C ALA A 218 -9.85 2.32 4.90
N GLU A 219 -10.55 1.25 4.51
CA GLU A 219 -11.79 0.82 5.15
C GLU A 219 -11.53 0.20 6.53
N THR A 220 -10.53 -0.67 6.63
CA THR A 220 -10.18 -1.43 7.86
C THR A 220 -9.39 -0.60 8.87
N PHE A 221 -8.53 0.32 8.41
CA PHE A 221 -7.68 1.16 9.24
C PHE A 221 -7.85 2.66 8.98
N PRO A 222 -9.01 3.27 9.27
CA PRO A 222 -9.24 4.69 8.97
C PRO A 222 -8.22 5.64 9.59
N THR A 223 -7.62 5.28 10.73
CA THR A 223 -6.58 6.06 11.41
C THR A 223 -5.27 6.15 10.63
N ILE A 224 -5.09 5.35 9.57
CA ILE A 224 -3.94 5.41 8.67
C ILE A 224 -3.77 6.80 8.03
N VAL A 225 -4.87 7.56 7.90
CA VAL A 225 -4.87 8.91 7.32
C VAL A 225 -3.86 9.84 7.99
N VAL A 226 -3.71 9.77 9.32
CA VAL A 226 -2.77 10.63 10.06
C VAL A 226 -1.34 10.38 9.61
N HIS A 227 -0.98 9.13 9.37
CA HIS A 227 0.34 8.74 8.92
C HIS A 227 0.53 8.97 7.42
N LEU A 228 -0.51 8.76 6.61
CA LEU A 228 -0.46 9.09 5.18
C LEU A 228 -0.23 10.59 4.95
N VAL A 229 -0.86 11.46 5.73
CA VAL A 229 -0.62 12.90 5.62
C VAL A 229 0.82 13.26 5.98
N ARG A 230 1.40 12.64 7.02
CA ARG A 230 2.81 12.84 7.39
C ARG A 230 3.76 12.39 6.30
N VAL A 231 3.59 11.17 5.79
CA VAL A 231 4.43 10.63 4.70
C VAL A 231 4.26 11.49 3.43
N GLY A 232 3.04 11.89 3.10
CA GLY A 232 2.78 12.80 1.99
C GLY A 232 3.47 14.16 2.15
N ALA A 233 3.48 14.71 3.37
CA ALA A 233 4.18 15.94 3.70
C ALA A 233 5.70 15.82 3.59
N GLU A 234 6.28 14.70 4.04
CA GLU A 234 7.70 14.39 3.87
C GLU A 234 8.07 14.27 2.39
N GLU A 235 7.28 13.56 1.60
CA GLU A 235 7.49 13.43 0.15
C GLU A 235 7.36 14.77 -0.57
N PHE A 236 6.41 15.60 -0.16
CA PHE A 236 6.27 16.95 -0.72
C PHE A 236 7.46 17.84 -0.38
N CYS A 237 7.95 17.80 0.86
CA CYS A 237 9.14 18.54 1.26
C CYS A 237 10.37 18.09 0.49
N ALA A 238 10.54 16.77 0.29
CA ALA A 238 11.63 16.22 -0.52
C ALA A 238 11.55 16.71 -1.98
N HIS A 239 10.35 16.68 -2.58
CA HIS A 239 10.10 17.21 -3.92
C HIS A 239 10.45 18.71 -4.03
N CYS A 240 10.03 19.51 -3.06
CA CYS A 240 10.37 20.94 -3.03
C CYS A 240 11.88 21.18 -2.95
N ASN A 241 12.61 20.41 -2.14
CA ASN A 241 14.06 20.53 -2.02
C ASN A 241 14.77 20.14 -3.32
N GLU A 242 14.27 19.12 -4.02
CA GLU A 242 14.80 18.73 -5.31
C GLU A 242 14.56 19.82 -6.37
N MET A 243 13.38 20.45 -6.35
CA MET A 243 13.06 21.61 -7.20
C MET A 243 13.89 22.86 -6.92
N LEU A 244 14.52 22.97 -5.76
CA LEU A 244 15.45 24.06 -5.47
C LEU A 244 16.83 23.85 -6.09
N ASN A 245 17.16 22.64 -6.56
CA ASN A 245 18.46 22.36 -7.14
C ASN A 245 18.69 23.20 -8.41
N PRO A 246 19.72 24.07 -8.45
CA PRO A 246 20.00 24.92 -9.60
C PRO A 246 20.18 24.14 -10.92
N ALA A 247 20.77 22.94 -10.86
CA ALA A 247 20.97 22.09 -12.02
C ALA A 247 19.64 21.61 -12.63
N ILE A 248 18.62 21.42 -11.78
CA ILE A 248 17.27 21.02 -12.22
C ILE A 248 16.51 22.24 -12.72
N ARG A 249 16.54 23.36 -12.00
CA ARG A 249 15.79 24.59 -12.34
C ARG A 249 16.14 25.18 -13.70
N LEU A 250 17.39 25.04 -14.14
CA LEU A 250 17.84 25.54 -15.44
C LEU A 250 17.35 24.68 -16.61
N ASN A 251 16.83 23.48 -16.35
CA ASN A 251 16.29 22.58 -17.35
C ASN A 251 14.77 22.41 -17.18
N ALA A 252 14.00 23.17 -17.96
CA ALA A 252 12.54 23.12 -17.92
C ALA A 252 11.95 21.72 -18.15
N ALA A 253 12.59 20.90 -19.00
CA ALA A 253 12.13 19.52 -19.24
C ALA A 253 12.28 18.63 -18.01
N HIS A 254 13.40 18.77 -17.28
CA HIS A 254 13.60 18.04 -16.01
C HIS A 254 12.62 18.50 -14.93
N VAL A 255 12.27 19.79 -14.87
CA VAL A 255 11.27 20.30 -13.94
C VAL A 255 9.90 19.69 -14.21
N VAL A 256 9.47 19.63 -15.47
CA VAL A 256 8.20 19.00 -15.86
C VAL A 256 8.20 17.52 -15.52
N GLN A 257 9.27 16.80 -15.85
CA GLN A 257 9.40 15.37 -15.52
C GLN A 257 9.28 15.13 -14.01
N LEU A 258 10.01 15.88 -13.19
CA LEU A 258 9.94 15.71 -11.73
C LEU A 258 8.53 16.02 -11.20
N GLN A 259 7.88 17.04 -11.76
CA GLN A 259 6.51 17.37 -11.38
C GLN A 259 5.52 16.25 -11.73
N ASP A 260 5.67 15.62 -12.90
CA ASP A 260 4.84 14.49 -13.33
C ASP A 260 5.08 13.24 -12.49
N GLU A 261 6.33 12.96 -12.14
CA GLU A 261 6.69 11.87 -11.21
C GLU A 261 6.04 12.10 -9.84
N TYR A 262 6.11 13.31 -9.29
CA TYR A 262 5.45 13.64 -8.04
C TYR A 262 3.92 13.60 -8.13
N ASN A 263 3.33 14.10 -9.22
CA ASN A 263 1.89 14.02 -9.46
C ASN A 263 1.39 12.57 -9.56
N THR A 264 2.22 11.67 -10.08
CA THR A 264 1.92 10.24 -10.10
C THR A 264 1.86 9.68 -8.68
N ARG A 265 2.80 10.07 -7.80
CA ARG A 265 2.78 9.71 -6.37
C ARG A 265 1.56 10.27 -5.62
N LEU A 266 1.09 11.46 -5.99
CA LEU A 266 -0.10 12.09 -5.40
C LEU A 266 -1.41 11.31 -5.63
N ARG A 267 -1.46 10.44 -6.66
CA ARG A 267 -2.66 9.66 -6.98
C ARG A 267 -3.06 8.74 -5.84
N LEU A 268 -2.11 8.08 -5.17
CA LEU A 268 -2.36 7.25 -3.99
C LEU A 268 -3.18 7.99 -2.93
N PHE A 269 -2.64 9.13 -2.47
CA PHE A 269 -3.23 9.93 -1.40
C PHE A 269 -4.61 10.43 -1.83
N THR A 270 -4.72 10.84 -3.09
CA THR A 270 -5.99 11.29 -3.66
C THR A 270 -7.03 10.18 -3.65
N GLU A 271 -6.70 8.99 -4.13
CA GLU A 271 -7.64 7.85 -4.22
C GLU A 271 -8.10 7.38 -2.85
N VAL A 272 -7.16 7.22 -1.90
CA VAL A 272 -7.47 6.83 -0.53
C VAL A 272 -8.33 7.88 0.17
N PHE A 273 -7.98 9.16 0.07
CA PHE A 273 -8.75 10.21 0.76
C PHE A 273 -10.11 10.46 0.08
N LEU A 274 -10.21 10.36 -1.25
CA LEU A 274 -11.50 10.40 -1.94
C LEU A 274 -12.39 9.23 -1.53
N TYR A 275 -11.82 8.03 -1.38
CA TYR A 275 -12.56 6.87 -0.89
C TYR A 275 -13.10 7.14 0.52
N MET A 276 -12.23 7.56 1.44
CA MET A 276 -12.61 7.86 2.82
C MET A 276 -13.68 8.95 2.90
N GLU A 277 -13.56 10.02 2.09
CA GLU A 277 -14.56 11.08 2.07
C GLU A 277 -15.90 10.61 1.49
N ARG A 278 -15.90 9.84 0.40
CA ARG A 278 -17.13 9.24 -0.16
C ARG A 278 -17.82 8.31 0.84
N LYS A 279 -17.04 7.61 1.67
CA LYS A 279 -17.53 6.76 2.77
C LYS A 279 -17.81 7.54 4.05
N ARG A 280 -17.63 8.87 4.05
CA ARG A 280 -17.83 9.77 5.19
C ARG A 280 -17.09 9.31 6.45
N LYS A 281 -15.85 8.82 6.28
CA LYS A 281 -14.98 8.42 7.39
C LYS A 281 -14.60 9.67 8.20
N LEU A 282 -14.96 9.68 9.48
CA LEU A 282 -14.76 10.83 10.37
C LEU A 282 -13.28 11.11 10.64
N GLU A 283 -12.43 10.08 10.54
CA GLU A 283 -11.00 10.16 10.79
C GLU A 283 -10.27 11.06 9.79
N LEU A 284 -10.70 11.05 8.52
CA LEU A 284 -10.17 11.96 7.51
C LEU A 284 -10.47 13.41 7.90
N ARG A 285 -11.73 13.67 8.27
CA ARG A 285 -12.19 14.99 8.70
C ARG A 285 -11.43 15.49 9.93
N ALA A 286 -11.43 14.67 10.98
CA ALA A 286 -10.74 14.97 12.23
C ALA A 286 -9.24 15.23 12.01
N CYS A 287 -8.59 14.46 11.13
CA CYS A 287 -7.18 14.64 10.81
C CYS A 287 -6.92 16.01 10.15
N PHE A 288 -7.68 16.36 9.11
CA PHE A 288 -7.49 17.61 8.38
C PHE A 288 -7.79 18.82 9.26
N THR A 289 -8.90 18.81 10.00
CA THR A 289 -9.26 19.88 10.95
C THR A 289 -8.19 20.03 12.02
N SER A 290 -7.70 18.94 12.61
CA SER A 290 -6.65 18.99 13.63
C SER A 290 -5.34 19.58 13.11
N ILE A 291 -4.95 19.26 11.87
CA ILE A 291 -3.75 19.84 11.25
C ILE A 291 -3.87 21.36 11.16
N ILE A 292 -5.03 21.82 10.71
CA ILE A 292 -5.26 23.23 10.44
C ILE A 292 -5.44 24.02 11.73
N GLU A 293 -6.23 23.52 12.68
CA GLU A 293 -6.36 24.13 14.00
C GLU A 293 -5.00 24.28 14.69
N LYS A 294 -4.15 23.25 14.61
CA LYS A 294 -2.83 23.28 15.24
C LYS A 294 -1.92 24.30 14.55
N PHE A 295 -1.92 24.35 13.21
CA PHE A 295 -1.20 25.38 12.46
C PHE A 295 -1.67 26.80 12.81
N LEU A 296 -2.98 27.03 12.86
CA LEU A 296 -3.54 28.34 13.16
C LEU A 296 -3.25 28.80 14.60
N ARG A 297 -3.21 27.87 15.57
CA ARG A 297 -2.96 28.17 16.98
C ARG A 297 -1.48 28.32 17.33
N THR A 298 -0.61 27.44 16.81
CA THR A 298 0.80 27.38 17.24
C THR A 298 1.82 27.58 16.11
N GLY A 299 1.38 27.53 14.84
CA GLY A 299 2.28 27.49 13.68
C GLY A 299 2.90 26.11 13.41
N ASP A 300 2.57 25.10 14.22
CA ASP A 300 3.03 23.72 13.98
C ASP A 300 2.30 23.08 12.79
N ASN A 301 2.72 21.89 12.38
CA ASN A 301 2.14 21.14 11.25
C ASN A 301 2.16 21.89 9.90
N TRP A 302 3.06 22.86 9.74
CA TRP A 302 3.18 23.65 8.51
C TRP A 302 3.45 22.78 7.27
N ARG A 303 4.18 21.66 7.42
CA ARG A 303 4.50 20.74 6.32
C ARG A 303 3.26 20.00 5.85
N GLU A 304 2.50 19.48 6.80
CA GLU A 304 1.25 18.77 6.57
C GLU A 304 0.22 19.70 5.92
N LEU A 305 0.10 20.94 6.40
CA LEU A 305 -0.77 21.94 5.76
C LEU A 305 -0.39 22.15 4.30
N LEU A 306 0.90 22.34 3.99
CA LEU A 306 1.34 22.56 2.62
C LEU A 306 1.05 21.38 1.70
N PHE A 307 1.22 20.16 2.21
CA PHE A 307 0.82 18.97 1.49
C PHE A 307 -0.69 18.93 1.24
N LEU A 308 -1.53 19.25 2.24
CA LEU A 308 -2.97 19.33 2.04
C LEU A 308 -3.34 20.37 0.97
N ILE A 309 -2.70 21.54 0.96
CA ILE A 309 -2.93 22.55 -0.08
C ILE A 309 -2.51 22.03 -1.46
N LYS A 310 -1.33 21.39 -1.57
CA LYS A 310 -0.90 20.78 -2.84
C LYS A 310 -1.92 19.74 -3.32
N LEU A 311 -2.46 18.96 -2.39
CA LEU A 311 -3.50 17.98 -2.68
C LEU A 311 -4.81 18.65 -3.13
N SER A 312 -5.25 19.74 -2.50
CA SER A 312 -6.41 20.54 -2.93
C SER A 312 -6.28 21.05 -4.36
N LEU A 313 -5.06 21.41 -4.76
CA LEU A 313 -4.82 21.92 -6.10
C LEU A 313 -4.83 20.81 -7.15
N PHE A 314 -4.29 19.65 -6.80
CA PHE A 314 -4.27 18.45 -7.64
C PHE A 314 -5.65 17.79 -7.75
N SER A 315 -6.38 17.67 -6.63
CA SER A 315 -7.70 17.05 -6.54
C SER A 315 -8.59 17.83 -5.56
N PRO A 316 -9.27 18.90 -6.03
CA PRO A 316 -10.10 19.75 -5.17
C PRO A 316 -11.19 18.99 -4.42
N THR A 317 -11.71 17.92 -5.02
CA THR A 317 -12.77 17.09 -4.48
C THR A 317 -12.40 16.39 -3.18
N VAL A 318 -11.10 16.16 -2.91
CA VAL A 318 -10.64 15.64 -1.62
C VAL A 318 -10.84 16.67 -0.52
N THR A 319 -10.51 17.93 -0.80
CA THR A 319 -10.43 18.95 0.26
C THR A 319 -11.67 19.83 0.35
N LEU A 320 -12.50 19.88 -0.70
CA LEU A 320 -13.68 20.72 -0.80
C LEU A 320 -14.60 20.65 0.42
N PRO A 321 -14.96 19.46 0.92
CA PRO A 321 -15.90 19.33 2.04
C PRO A 321 -15.37 19.94 3.34
N PHE A 322 -14.05 20.12 3.44
CA PHE A 322 -13.40 20.70 4.60
C PHE A 322 -13.30 22.21 4.49
N MET A 323 -13.26 22.78 3.28
CA MET A 323 -13.03 24.22 3.10
C MET A 323 -14.09 25.05 3.84
N ASP A 324 -15.36 24.66 3.78
CA ASP A 324 -16.43 25.33 4.53
C ASP A 324 -16.24 25.28 6.05
N GLU A 325 -15.74 24.18 6.60
CA GLU A 325 -15.45 24.04 8.04
C GLU A 325 -14.20 24.83 8.45
N LEU A 326 -13.26 25.01 7.52
CA LEU A 326 -11.98 25.70 7.77
C LEU A 326 -12.12 27.22 7.72
N LEU A 327 -13.08 27.73 6.95
CA LEU A 327 -13.27 29.16 6.76
C LEU A 327 -13.53 29.93 8.05
N PRO A 328 -14.43 29.51 8.96
CA PRO A 328 -14.62 30.17 10.25
C PRO A 328 -13.33 30.28 11.06
N HIS A 329 -12.50 29.23 11.07
CA HIS A 329 -11.22 29.24 11.76
C HIS A 329 -10.23 30.18 11.10
N ILE A 330 -10.09 30.13 9.77
CA ILE A 330 -9.24 31.01 8.98
C ILE A 330 -9.59 32.50 9.24
N ILE A 331 -10.88 32.84 9.27
CA ILE A 331 -11.37 34.21 9.51
C ILE A 331 -11.03 34.72 10.91
N GLN A 332 -11.04 33.84 11.91
CA GLN A 332 -10.80 34.22 13.31
C GLN A 332 -9.32 34.42 13.66
N HIS A 333 -8.39 34.10 12.75
CA HIS A 333 -6.95 34.14 13.01
C HIS A 333 -6.24 35.28 12.25
N PRO A 334 -6.01 36.45 12.87
CA PRO A 334 -5.46 37.63 12.20
C PRO A 334 -4.02 37.46 11.67
N PHE A 335 -3.26 36.51 12.21
CA PHE A 335 -1.88 36.21 11.78
C PHE A 335 -1.81 35.31 10.53
N LEU A 336 -2.94 34.84 10.02
CA LEU A 336 -2.97 33.98 8.84
C LEU A 336 -2.43 34.71 7.60
N ALA A 337 -2.68 36.02 7.49
CA ALA A 337 -2.15 36.84 6.40
C ALA A 337 -0.62 36.79 6.36
N ASP A 338 0.02 37.04 7.51
CA ASP A 338 1.48 37.01 7.64
C ASP A 338 2.05 35.62 7.32
N ARG A 339 1.41 34.56 7.82
CA ARG A 339 1.84 33.17 7.57
C ARG A 339 1.67 32.74 6.12
N LEU A 340 0.58 33.12 5.47
CA LEU A 340 0.36 32.85 4.05
C LEU A 340 1.32 33.68 3.17
N HIS A 341 1.68 34.89 3.59
CA HIS A 341 2.73 35.68 2.94
C HIS A 341 4.11 35.03 3.06
N GLU A 342 4.48 34.53 4.24
CA GLU A 342 5.72 33.75 4.44
C GLU A 342 5.75 32.51 3.53
N LEU A 343 4.62 31.82 3.38
CA LEU A 343 4.50 30.66 2.49
C LEU A 343 4.60 31.05 1.00
N ALA A 344 3.95 32.13 0.59
CA ALA A 344 4.01 32.63 -0.78
C ALA A 344 5.40 33.15 -1.15
N ALA A 345 6.17 33.64 -0.19
CA ALA A 345 7.55 34.08 -0.37
C ALA A 345 8.55 32.91 -0.56
N ASN A 346 8.14 31.66 -0.33
CA ASN A 346 9.02 30.50 -0.49
C ASN A 346 9.14 30.10 -1.98
N PRO A 347 10.33 30.26 -2.60
CA PRO A 347 10.51 29.99 -4.02
C PRO A 347 10.33 28.50 -4.36
N ALA A 348 10.58 27.58 -3.42
CA ALA A 348 10.36 26.15 -3.63
C ALA A 348 8.87 25.84 -3.81
N LEU A 349 8.02 26.49 -3.00
CA LEU A 349 6.57 26.31 -3.04
C LEU A 349 5.95 26.96 -4.26
N SER A 350 6.44 28.15 -4.65
CA SER A 350 6.02 28.79 -5.90
C SER A 350 6.28 27.88 -7.11
N ILE A 351 7.44 27.21 -7.16
CA ILE A 351 7.79 26.31 -8.27
C ILE A 351 7.01 24.99 -8.19
N ALA A 352 6.94 24.36 -7.01
CA ALA A 352 6.39 23.02 -6.83
C ALA A 352 4.84 22.97 -6.91
N VAL A 353 4.17 24.10 -6.71
CA VAL A 353 2.71 24.12 -6.60
C VAL A 353 2.02 24.71 -7.84
N SER A 354 2.52 25.80 -8.42
CA SER A 354 2.14 26.34 -9.74
C SER A 354 2.93 27.63 -10.01
N PRO A 355 3.53 27.83 -11.20
CA PRO A 355 4.25 29.06 -11.56
C PRO A 355 3.35 30.32 -11.64
N THR A 356 2.03 30.17 -11.67
CA THR A 356 1.07 31.28 -11.58
C THR A 356 0.33 31.27 -10.25
N ASN A 357 0.53 32.36 -9.48
CA ASN A 357 -0.17 32.77 -8.26
C ASN A 357 -0.86 31.65 -7.47
N PHE A 358 -0.06 30.74 -6.92
CA PHE A 358 -0.46 29.67 -5.98
C PHE A 358 -1.52 30.15 -4.97
N LEU A 359 -1.22 31.25 -4.29
CA LEU A 359 -2.09 31.82 -3.28
C LEU A 359 -3.42 32.30 -3.89
N GLN A 360 -3.39 32.95 -5.06
CA GLN A 360 -4.62 33.37 -5.74
C GLN A 360 -5.43 32.18 -6.24
N ASN A 361 -4.83 31.10 -6.70
CA ASN A 361 -5.57 29.90 -7.13
C ASN A 361 -6.17 29.15 -5.95
N PHE A 362 -5.45 29.07 -4.83
CA PHE A 362 -5.97 28.51 -3.59
C PHE A 362 -7.11 29.36 -3.02
N LEU A 363 -6.90 30.67 -2.90
CA LEU A 363 -7.91 31.63 -2.44
C LEU A 363 -9.10 31.71 -3.40
N ARG A 364 -8.89 31.64 -4.72
CA ARG A 364 -9.95 31.56 -5.70
C ARG A 364 -10.76 30.30 -5.52
N LYS A 365 -10.13 29.13 -5.40
CA LYS A 365 -10.83 27.87 -5.13
C LYS A 365 -11.54 27.89 -3.78
N MET A 366 -10.99 28.56 -2.76
CA MET A 366 -11.69 28.79 -1.49
C MET A 366 -12.96 29.60 -1.72
N VAL A 367 -12.89 30.72 -2.44
CA VAL A 367 -14.03 31.60 -2.72
C VAL A 367 -15.07 30.92 -3.62
N GLU A 368 -14.65 30.21 -4.66
CA GLU A 368 -15.53 29.49 -5.59
C GLU A 368 -16.37 28.41 -4.90
N ASN A 369 -15.86 27.87 -3.79
CA ASN A 369 -16.46 26.73 -3.11
C ASN A 369 -16.95 27.05 -1.69
N ALA A 370 -16.81 28.29 -1.24
CA ALA A 370 -17.33 28.73 0.04
C ALA A 370 -18.85 28.86 -0.01
N SER A 371 -19.52 28.45 1.07
CA SER A 371 -20.92 28.79 1.27
C SER A 371 -21.14 30.31 1.17
N THR A 372 -22.30 30.73 0.68
CA THR A 372 -22.67 32.16 0.55
C THR A 372 -22.53 32.95 1.84
N GLU A 373 -22.59 32.27 2.99
CA GLU A 373 -22.41 32.85 4.33
C GLU A 373 -20.96 33.31 4.58
N HIS A 374 -19.96 32.60 4.05
CA HIS A 374 -18.54 32.87 4.32
C HIS A 374 -17.81 33.62 3.19
N VAL A 375 -18.42 33.78 2.02
CA VAL A 375 -17.83 34.47 0.85
C VAL A 375 -17.44 35.92 1.16
N PHE A 376 -18.23 36.64 1.96
CA PHE A 376 -17.95 38.04 2.30
C PHE A 376 -16.74 38.20 3.21
N ASP A 377 -16.57 37.30 4.19
CA ASP A 377 -15.43 37.34 5.10
C ASP A 377 -14.15 36.86 4.41
N LEU A 378 -14.28 35.90 3.49
CA LEU A 378 -13.23 35.57 2.54
C LEU A 378 -12.79 36.76 1.69
N GLY A 379 -13.74 37.56 1.21
CA GLY A 379 -13.45 38.77 0.45
C GLY A 379 -12.54 39.74 1.21
N LYS A 380 -12.72 39.87 2.54
CA LYS A 380 -11.85 40.70 3.40
C LYS A 380 -10.42 40.13 3.47
N ILE A 381 -10.28 38.82 3.62
CA ILE A 381 -8.97 38.15 3.65
C ILE A 381 -8.29 38.23 2.28
N VAL A 382 -9.01 37.98 1.20
CA VAL A 382 -8.46 38.08 -0.17
C VAL A 382 -8.03 39.51 -0.47
N SER A 383 -8.76 40.51 0.03
CA SER A 383 -8.39 41.92 -0.13
C SER A 383 -7.11 42.34 0.59
N THR A 384 -6.64 41.57 1.58
CA THR A 384 -5.31 41.83 2.18
C THR A 384 -4.16 41.23 1.37
N PHE A 385 -4.45 40.42 0.35
CA PHE A 385 -3.44 39.78 -0.52
C PHE A 385 -3.38 40.35 -1.95
N LEU A 386 -4.39 41.14 -2.36
CA LEU A 386 -4.44 41.89 -3.62
C LEU A 386 -3.96 43.32 -3.38
#